data_AF-A0A959RDQ7-F1
#
_entry.id   AF-A0A959RDQ7-F1
#
_cell.length_a   1.000
_cell.length_b   1.000
_cell.length_c   1.000
_cell.angle_alpha   90.00
_cell.angle_beta   90.00
_cell.angle_gamma   90.00
#
_symmetry.space_group_name_H-M   'P 1'
#
loop_
_entity.id
_entity.type
_entity.pdbx_description
1 polymer ?
#
loop_
_entity_poly.entity_id
_entity_poly.type
_entity_poly.pdbx_seq_one_letter_code
_entity_poly.pdbx_strand_id
1 'polypeptide(L)'
;MRKLLIFIILFILYLPSLGQELSPVEIAGKYFGKDTTGLVDYLTGEILKRYMENKEKELTEEEKQELDSLKKMIGKVEFIDPSVNAEIIEMDSESAVVSVNISENGASEDHYLYFINSNGWKLEAHRALAMSGLQIMAIKEWEKMTPEKKEEYATHGGDLGKIEFFIETSKLLLKDDRSIIDHFIDNADRFDSFLREAKYRIMPEDFNLDEPRELPYIIEYYKKALLITNVSKEYNRAGGIYPNVIFFTIGGILDDTGGYLYVEDNKDLPKIEKSKFIMIREIGNGWYFFKTT
;
A
#
# COMPACT_ATOMS: atom_id res chain seq x y z
N MET A 1 10.48 58.99 51.89
CA MET A 1 10.33 57.53 52.02
C MET A 1 8.93 57.10 51.58
N ARG A 2 8.76 56.60 50.37
CA ARG A 2 7.70 55.65 49.98
C ARG A 2 8.11 55.05 48.63
N LYS A 3 8.39 53.75 48.65
CA LYS A 3 8.97 52.97 47.55
C LYS A 3 7.93 52.79 46.44
N LEU A 4 8.29 53.15 45.21
CA LEU A 4 7.53 52.81 44.01
C LEU A 4 7.97 51.41 43.59
N LEU A 5 7.11 50.42 43.79
CA LEU A 5 7.35 49.03 43.40
C LEU A 5 7.00 48.91 41.90
N ILE A 6 8.01 48.82 41.04
CA ILE A 6 7.84 48.51 39.62
C ILE A 6 7.57 47.01 39.53
N PHE A 7 6.33 46.63 39.23
CA PHE A 7 5.97 45.28 38.83
C PHE A 7 6.44 45.07 37.39
N ILE A 8 7.62 44.46 37.21
CA ILE A 8 8.03 43.89 35.93
C ILE A 8 7.26 42.59 35.79
N ILE A 9 6.14 42.63 35.07
CA ILE A 9 5.48 41.43 34.58
C ILE A 9 6.37 40.89 33.46
N LEU A 10 7.19 39.88 33.78
CA LEU A 10 7.82 39.02 32.79
C LEU A 10 6.69 38.28 32.06
N PHE A 11 6.26 38.82 30.92
CA PHE A 11 5.66 38.01 29.88
C PHE A 11 6.77 37.10 29.35
N ILE A 12 6.89 35.89 29.91
CA ILE A 12 7.55 34.79 29.22
C ILE A 12 6.61 34.50 28.04
N LEU A 13 6.86 35.19 26.93
CA LEU A 13 6.39 34.74 25.64
C LEU A 13 6.94 33.32 25.50
N TYR A 14 6.05 32.33 25.61
CA TYR A 14 6.23 31.04 24.97
C TYR A 14 6.31 31.35 23.48
N LEU A 15 7.48 31.80 23.03
CA LEU A 15 7.85 31.65 21.65
C LEU A 15 7.77 30.13 21.44
N PRO A 16 6.84 29.61 20.62
CA PRO A 16 7.07 28.26 20.13
C PRO A 16 8.49 28.30 19.60
N SER A 17 9.35 27.41 20.11
CA SER A 17 10.64 27.17 19.46
C SER A 17 10.33 27.14 17.98
N LEU A 18 11.04 27.92 17.15
CA LEU A 18 11.01 27.72 15.71
C LEU A 18 11.46 26.27 15.50
N GLY A 19 10.50 25.35 15.59
CA GLY A 19 10.68 23.96 15.36
C GLY A 19 11.11 23.89 13.92
N GLN A 20 12.22 23.21 13.68
CA GLN A 20 12.66 22.93 12.34
C GLN A 20 11.47 22.32 11.59
N GLU A 21 11.04 22.99 10.52
CA GLU A 21 9.95 22.52 9.68
C GLU A 21 10.45 21.26 8.98
N LEU A 22 9.92 20.11 9.38
CA LEU A 22 10.32 18.82 8.84
C LEU A 22 9.62 18.60 7.49
N SER A 23 10.36 18.04 6.54
CA SER A 23 9.81 17.53 5.29
C SER A 23 8.94 16.29 5.53
N PRO A 24 8.05 15.92 4.59
CA PRO A 24 7.26 14.69 4.68
C PRO A 24 8.10 13.42 4.91
N VAL A 25 9.28 13.32 4.27
CA VAL A 25 10.19 12.19 4.42
C VAL A 25 10.80 12.13 5.82
N GLU A 26 11.17 13.27 6.41
CA GLU A 26 11.68 13.33 7.78
C GLU A 26 10.60 12.98 8.80
N ILE A 27 9.36 13.46 8.58
CA ILE A 27 8.20 13.10 9.42
C ILE A 27 7.93 11.60 9.30
N ALA A 28 8.00 11.03 8.09
CA ALA A 28 7.84 9.59 7.86
C ALA A 28 8.88 8.77 8.63
N GLY A 29 10.15 9.16 8.55
CA GLY A 29 11.23 8.54 9.31
C GLY A 29 11.01 8.62 10.82
N LYS A 30 10.47 9.74 11.32
CA LYS A 30 10.11 9.91 12.72
C LYS A 30 8.89 9.08 13.14
N TYR A 31 7.90 8.94 12.26
CA TYR A 31 6.69 8.17 12.50
C TYR A 31 6.96 6.68 12.68
N PHE A 32 7.88 6.12 11.89
CA PHE A 32 8.30 4.72 11.97
C PHE A 32 9.56 4.47 12.82
N GLY A 33 10.25 5.54 13.21
CA GLY A 33 11.46 5.46 14.02
C GLY A 33 11.20 5.29 15.53
N LYS A 34 12.26 4.98 16.27
CA LYS A 34 12.22 4.82 17.73
C LYS A 34 12.04 6.15 18.48
N ASP A 35 12.52 7.25 17.91
CA ASP A 35 12.37 8.57 18.52
C ASP A 35 11.10 9.28 18.01
N THR A 36 10.04 9.19 18.81
CA THR A 36 8.75 9.84 18.54
C THR A 36 8.60 11.18 19.27
N THR A 37 9.68 11.72 19.84
CA THR A 37 9.64 12.96 20.65
C THR A 37 9.09 14.12 19.83
N GLY A 38 7.95 14.70 20.23
CA GLY A 38 7.28 15.77 19.49
C GLY A 38 6.71 15.33 18.13
N LEU A 39 6.47 14.04 17.91
CA LEU A 39 5.80 13.55 16.69
C LEU A 39 4.38 14.09 16.58
N VAL A 40 3.69 14.26 17.71
CA VAL A 40 2.30 14.73 17.79
C VAL A 40 2.06 16.08 17.08
N ASP A 41 3.07 16.96 17.05
CA ASP A 41 2.99 18.27 16.41
C ASP A 41 2.88 18.16 14.87
N TYR A 42 3.27 17.01 14.32
CA TYR A 42 3.24 16.69 12.90
C TYR A 42 2.09 15.73 12.54
N LEU A 43 1.19 15.39 13.47
CA LEU A 43 0.04 14.53 13.21
C LEU A 43 -1.23 15.37 13.03
N THR A 44 -2.12 14.92 12.16
CA THR A 44 -3.46 15.49 12.01
C THR A 44 -4.47 14.43 11.59
N GLY A 45 -5.73 14.83 11.40
CA GLY A 45 -6.78 13.97 10.86
C GLY A 45 -6.97 12.67 11.63
N GLU A 46 -7.07 11.56 10.89
CA GLU A 46 -7.27 10.21 11.45
C GLU A 46 -6.05 9.72 12.24
N ILE A 47 -4.84 10.13 11.88
CA ILE A 47 -3.61 9.68 12.54
C ILE A 47 -3.48 10.31 13.92
N LEU A 48 -3.75 11.61 14.05
CA LEU A 48 -3.77 12.26 15.36
C LEU A 48 -4.85 11.64 16.25
N LYS A 49 -6.06 11.43 15.71
CA LYS A 49 -7.14 10.78 16.45
C LYS A 49 -6.73 9.40 16.98
N ARG A 50 -6.18 8.54 16.12
CA ARG A 50 -5.71 7.20 16.50
C ARG A 50 -4.58 7.25 17.52
N TYR A 51 -3.65 8.20 17.38
CA TYR A 51 -2.56 8.40 18.33
C TYR A 51 -3.10 8.75 19.72
N MET A 52 -4.08 9.67 19.80
CA MET A 52 -4.71 10.06 21.07
C MET A 52 -5.52 8.90 21.69
N GLU A 53 -6.30 8.16 20.89
CA GLU A 53 -7.07 7.00 21.36
C GLU A 53 -6.16 5.89 21.92
N ASN A 54 -5.00 5.65 21.29
CA ASN A 54 -4.04 4.65 21.77
C ASN A 54 -3.31 5.10 23.04
N LYS A 55 -3.04 6.41 23.17
CA LYS A 55 -2.49 7.02 24.40
C LYS A 55 -3.46 6.91 25.56
N GLU A 56 -4.76 7.08 25.31
CA GLU A 56 -5.80 6.89 26.33
C GLU A 56 -5.97 5.42 26.76
N LYS A 57 -5.61 4.48 25.87
CA LYS A 57 -5.60 3.03 26.12
C LYS A 57 -4.25 2.51 26.63
N GLU A 58 -3.41 3.34 27.26
CA GLU A 58 -2.16 2.88 27.84
C GLU A 58 -2.38 1.60 28.66
N LEU A 59 -1.60 0.56 28.35
CA LEU A 59 -1.74 -0.77 28.96
C LEU A 59 -1.85 -0.65 30.47
N THR A 60 -2.83 -1.33 31.04
CA THR A 60 -2.90 -1.52 32.49
C THR A 60 -1.64 -2.25 32.97
N GLU A 61 -1.27 -2.08 34.25
CA GLU A 61 -0.10 -2.77 34.80
C GLU A 61 -0.22 -4.30 34.71
N GLU A 62 -1.44 -4.83 34.67
CA GLU A 62 -1.73 -6.25 34.49
C GLU A 62 -1.44 -6.71 33.05
N GLU A 63 -1.88 -5.94 32.04
CA GLU A 63 -1.57 -6.22 30.63
C GLU A 63 -0.07 -6.06 30.32
N LYS A 64 0.63 -5.12 30.99
CA LYS A 64 2.09 -5.00 30.91
C LYS A 64 2.78 -6.25 31.47
N GLN A 65 2.31 -6.78 32.61
CA GLN A 65 2.85 -8.01 33.20
C GLN A 65 2.59 -9.25 32.34
N GLU A 66 1.42 -9.32 31.70
CA GLU A 66 1.06 -10.41 30.80
C GLU A 66 1.91 -10.38 29.52
N LEU A 67 2.10 -9.19 28.94
CA LEU A 67 2.99 -8.96 27.80
C LEU A 67 4.46 -9.30 28.13
N ASP A 68 4.94 -8.94 29.31
CA ASP A 68 6.29 -9.28 29.77
C ASP A 68 6.45 -10.79 30.04
N SER A 69 5.39 -11.46 30.49
CA SER A 69 5.38 -12.92 30.65
C SER A 69 5.39 -13.65 29.30
N LEU A 70 4.63 -13.15 28.32
CA LEU A 70 4.67 -13.59 26.93
C LEU A 70 6.08 -13.40 26.34
N LYS A 71 6.68 -12.21 26.45
CA LYS A 71 8.06 -11.95 26.00
C LYS A 71 9.08 -12.91 26.63
N LYS A 72 8.90 -13.30 27.90
CA LYS A 72 9.75 -14.30 28.55
C LYS A 72 9.54 -15.72 28.01
N MET A 73 8.31 -16.09 27.62
CA MET A 73 8.00 -17.41 27.05
C MET A 73 8.46 -17.56 25.60
N ILE A 74 8.45 -16.48 24.81
CA ILE A 74 8.82 -16.51 23.38
C ILE A 74 10.35 -16.40 23.19
N GLY A 75 11.12 -16.24 24.29
CA GLY A 75 12.56 -15.97 24.26
C GLY A 75 12.85 -14.50 23.93
N LYS A 76 14.12 -14.07 24.05
CA LYS A 76 14.56 -12.73 23.62
C LYS A 76 14.25 -12.56 22.13
N VAL A 77 13.10 -11.97 21.82
CA VAL A 77 12.90 -11.30 20.54
C VAL A 77 13.79 -10.07 20.61
N GLU A 78 14.99 -10.18 20.08
CA GLU A 78 15.77 -8.99 19.76
C GLU A 78 14.95 -8.23 18.73
N PHE A 79 14.37 -7.10 19.14
CA PHE A 79 13.79 -6.14 18.22
C PHE A 79 14.93 -5.61 17.35
N ILE A 80 15.11 -6.23 16.19
CA ILE A 80 16.02 -5.74 15.18
C ILE A 80 15.38 -4.46 14.62
N ASP A 81 16.18 -3.39 14.54
CA ASP A 81 15.67 -2.12 14.03
C ASP A 81 15.25 -2.33 12.57
N PRO A 82 13.96 -2.15 12.22
CA PRO A 82 13.57 -2.24 10.83
C PRO A 82 14.33 -1.18 10.04
N SER A 83 14.87 -1.55 8.88
CA SER A 83 15.37 -0.52 7.96
C SER A 83 14.18 0.15 7.30
N VAL A 84 14.10 1.47 7.46
CA VAL A 84 13.05 2.32 6.91
C VAL A 84 13.60 3.07 5.70
N ASN A 85 13.01 2.87 4.52
CA ASN A 85 13.31 3.63 3.31
C ASN A 85 12.07 4.42 2.92
N ALA A 86 12.17 5.75 2.87
CA ALA A 86 11.07 6.64 2.53
C ALA A 86 11.38 7.40 1.22
N GLU A 87 10.37 7.50 0.35
CA GLU A 87 10.47 8.13 -0.96
C GLU A 87 9.17 8.88 -1.27
N ILE A 88 9.30 10.06 -1.89
CA ILE A 88 8.15 10.85 -2.35
C ILE A 88 7.59 10.21 -3.63
N ILE A 89 6.29 9.92 -3.62
CA ILE A 89 5.55 9.46 -4.80
C ILE A 89 4.97 10.66 -5.56
N GLU A 90 4.31 11.55 -4.81
CA GLU A 90 3.67 12.76 -5.34
C GLU A 90 3.86 13.88 -4.32
N MET A 91 4.13 15.11 -4.78
CA MET A 91 4.20 16.28 -3.91
C MET A 91 3.91 17.55 -4.70
N ASP A 92 3.05 18.39 -4.14
CA ASP A 92 2.81 19.76 -4.57
C ASP A 92 2.88 20.72 -3.36
N SER A 93 2.35 21.94 -3.49
CA SER A 93 2.35 22.93 -2.41
C SER A 93 1.39 22.61 -1.26
N GLU A 94 0.38 21.78 -1.49
CA GLU A 94 -0.74 21.50 -0.57
C GLU A 94 -0.68 20.09 0.02
N SER A 95 -0.11 19.13 -0.71
CA SER A 95 -0.13 17.72 -0.34
C SER A 95 1.12 16.95 -0.76
N ALA A 96 1.37 15.84 -0.08
CA ALA A 96 2.39 14.88 -0.48
C ALA A 96 1.97 13.45 -0.14
N VAL A 97 2.40 12.50 -0.97
CA VAL A 97 2.27 11.07 -0.73
C VAL A 97 3.68 10.49 -0.68
N VAL A 98 4.02 9.82 0.42
CA VAL A 98 5.34 9.22 0.65
C VAL A 98 5.16 7.71 0.78
N SER A 99 5.87 6.94 -0.04
CA SER A 99 6.02 5.50 0.19
C SER A 99 7.08 5.27 1.24
N VAL A 100 6.82 4.35 2.17
CA VAL A 100 7.76 3.90 3.17
C VAL A 100 7.83 2.38 3.11
N ASN A 101 9.00 1.87 2.74
CA ASN A 101 9.30 0.45 2.84
C ASN A 101 9.94 0.19 4.21
N ILE A 102 9.36 -0.74 4.96
CA ILE A 102 9.86 -1.20 6.25
C ILE A 102 10.30 -2.63 6.04
N SER A 103 11.57 -2.93 6.28
CA SER A 103 12.07 -4.30 6.16
C SER A 103 12.73 -4.78 7.44
N GLU A 104 12.36 -5.99 7.85
CA GLU A 104 12.84 -6.67 9.04
C GLU A 104 13.01 -8.17 8.73
N ASN A 105 14.17 -8.75 9.04
CA ASN A 105 14.44 -10.20 8.91
C ASN A 105 14.12 -10.80 7.52
N GLY A 106 14.30 -10.02 6.45
CA GLY A 106 14.04 -10.45 5.07
C GLY A 106 12.56 -10.39 4.66
N ALA A 107 11.66 -9.95 5.54
CA ALA A 107 10.32 -9.52 5.20
C ALA A 107 10.32 -8.00 4.97
N SER A 108 9.44 -7.52 4.11
CA SER A 108 9.27 -6.10 3.84
C SER A 108 7.82 -5.76 3.58
N GLU A 109 7.39 -4.60 4.07
CA GLU A 109 6.04 -4.07 3.87
C GLU A 109 6.12 -2.63 3.36
N ASP A 110 5.25 -2.30 2.39
CA ASP A 110 5.12 -0.94 1.88
C ASP A 110 3.92 -0.24 2.53
N HIS A 111 4.19 0.98 2.98
CA HIS A 111 3.22 1.89 3.54
C HIS A 111 3.16 3.18 2.72
N TYR A 112 1.99 3.80 2.70
CA TYR A 112 1.74 5.05 1.97
C TYR A 112 1.22 6.09 2.95
N LEU A 113 2.03 7.13 3.17
CA LEU A 113 1.75 8.20 4.09
C LEU A 113 1.28 9.44 3.34
N TYR A 114 0.16 10.00 3.78
CA TYR A 114 -0.50 11.13 3.18
C TYR A 114 -0.27 12.37 4.03
N PHE A 115 0.27 13.41 3.43
CA PHE A 115 0.58 14.66 4.09
C PHE A 115 -0.25 15.79 3.51
N ILE A 116 -0.61 16.71 4.39
CA ILE A 116 -1.17 18.02 4.03
C ILE A 116 -0.23 19.12 4.51
N ASN A 117 -0.09 20.18 3.71
CA ASN A 117 0.63 21.37 4.11
C ASN A 117 -0.36 22.40 4.65
N SER A 118 -0.34 22.61 5.97
CA SER A 118 -1.28 23.50 6.69
C SER A 118 -0.51 24.47 7.58
N ASN A 119 0.39 25.24 6.97
CA ASN A 119 1.46 26.01 7.62
C ASN A 119 2.53 25.08 8.24
N GLY A 120 2.98 24.12 7.44
CA GLY A 120 3.82 23.01 7.85
C GLY A 120 3.22 21.67 7.44
N TRP A 121 4.09 20.73 7.10
CA TRP A 121 3.71 19.39 6.74
C TRP A 121 3.15 18.61 7.93
N LYS A 122 1.99 17.98 7.74
CA LYS A 122 1.35 17.13 8.74
C LYS A 122 0.90 15.82 8.11
N LEU A 123 1.17 14.72 8.80
CA LEU A 123 0.71 13.38 8.46
C LEU A 123 -0.79 13.26 8.76
N GLU A 124 -1.58 13.12 7.71
CA GLU A 124 -3.05 13.05 7.77
C GLU A 124 -3.55 11.60 7.76
N ALA A 125 -2.95 10.72 6.95
CA ALA A 125 -3.40 9.33 6.79
C ALA A 125 -2.23 8.37 6.52
N HIS A 126 -2.44 7.10 6.89
CA HIS A 126 -1.51 5.99 6.69
C HIS A 126 -2.25 4.82 6.05
N ARG A 127 -1.78 4.35 4.91
CA ARG A 127 -2.32 3.19 4.20
C ARG A 127 -1.24 2.15 3.96
N ALA A 128 -1.69 0.92 3.78
CA ALA A 128 -0.91 -0.22 3.33
C ALA A 128 -1.90 -1.14 2.60
N LEU A 129 -1.41 -2.11 1.83
CA LEU A 129 -2.28 -3.14 1.26
C LEU A 129 -2.98 -3.89 2.40
N ALA A 130 -4.31 -3.78 2.52
CA ALA A 130 -4.99 -4.39 3.64
C ALA A 130 -5.25 -5.89 3.39
N MET A 131 -5.62 -6.59 4.48
CA MET A 131 -5.95 -8.02 4.47
C MET A 131 -4.86 -8.97 3.95
N SER A 132 -3.60 -8.51 3.86
CA SER A 132 -2.43 -9.31 3.49
C SER A 132 -2.28 -10.59 4.33
N GLY A 133 -2.66 -10.53 5.62
CA GLY A 133 -2.66 -11.68 6.53
C GLY A 133 -3.50 -12.87 6.05
N LEU A 134 -4.65 -12.63 5.40
CA LEU A 134 -5.47 -13.72 4.84
C LEU A 134 -4.77 -14.40 3.66
N GLN A 135 -4.11 -13.62 2.79
CA GLN A 135 -3.32 -14.17 1.67
C GLN A 135 -2.13 -14.98 2.19
N ILE A 136 -1.41 -14.46 3.19
CA ILE A 136 -0.29 -15.16 3.82
C ILE A 136 -0.74 -16.49 4.41
N MET A 137 -1.90 -16.53 5.09
CA MET A 137 -2.46 -17.77 5.62
C MET A 137 -2.82 -18.74 4.50
N ALA A 138 -3.48 -18.29 3.43
CA ALA A 138 -3.84 -19.13 2.29
C ALA A 138 -2.60 -19.75 1.61
N ILE A 139 -1.53 -18.96 1.41
CA ILE A 139 -0.24 -19.42 0.87
C ILE A 139 0.35 -20.50 1.78
N LYS A 140 0.46 -20.23 3.09
CA LYS A 140 1.03 -21.17 4.05
C LYS A 140 0.27 -22.48 4.11
N GLU A 141 -1.07 -22.43 4.10
CA GLU A 141 -1.88 -23.65 4.12
C GLU A 141 -1.74 -24.44 2.82
N TRP A 142 -1.73 -23.78 1.66
CA TRP A 142 -1.53 -24.44 0.36
C TRP A 142 -0.14 -25.09 0.23
N GLU A 143 0.91 -24.45 0.74
CA GLU A 143 2.29 -24.97 0.68
C GLU A 143 2.52 -26.15 1.63
N LYS A 144 1.79 -26.23 2.74
CA LYS A 144 1.82 -27.37 3.66
C LYS A 144 1.04 -28.59 3.16
N MET A 145 0.12 -28.41 2.21
CA MET A 145 -0.70 -29.53 1.71
C MET A 145 0.17 -30.52 0.92
N THR A 146 0.00 -31.80 1.24
CA THR A 146 0.63 -32.88 0.48
C THR A 146 -0.05 -33.03 -0.89
N PRO A 147 0.63 -33.64 -1.89
CA PRO A 147 0.03 -33.90 -3.19
C PRO A 147 -1.30 -34.65 -3.11
N GLU A 148 -1.42 -35.62 -2.20
CA GLU A 148 -2.63 -36.42 -2.01
C GLU A 148 -3.81 -35.57 -1.53
N LYS A 149 -3.56 -34.60 -0.64
CA LYS A 149 -4.61 -33.66 -0.19
C LYS A 149 -5.05 -32.69 -1.29
N LYS A 150 -4.12 -32.27 -2.15
CA LYS A 150 -4.44 -31.44 -3.32
C LYS A 150 -5.28 -32.23 -4.32
N GLU A 151 -4.92 -33.49 -4.57
CA GLU A 151 -5.71 -34.38 -5.41
C GLU A 151 -7.10 -34.65 -4.82
N GLU A 152 -7.20 -34.89 -3.51
CA GLU A 152 -8.49 -35.02 -2.82
C GLU A 152 -9.37 -33.78 -3.04
N TYR A 153 -8.82 -32.58 -2.92
CA TYR A 153 -9.56 -31.34 -3.21
C TYR A 153 -10.08 -31.28 -4.66
N ALA A 154 -9.27 -31.70 -5.64
CA ALA A 154 -9.70 -31.78 -7.04
C ALA A 154 -10.85 -32.77 -7.25
N THR A 155 -10.80 -33.94 -6.59
CA THR A 155 -11.86 -34.96 -6.71
C THR A 155 -13.20 -34.49 -6.14
N HIS A 156 -13.20 -33.52 -5.23
CA HIS A 156 -14.42 -32.89 -4.69
C HIS A 156 -14.89 -31.68 -5.50
N GLY A 157 -14.43 -31.53 -6.75
CA GLY A 157 -14.85 -30.46 -7.67
C GLY A 157 -14.04 -29.18 -7.54
N GLY A 158 -12.92 -29.21 -6.83
CA GLY A 158 -11.97 -28.11 -6.73
C GLY A 158 -11.19 -27.88 -8.02
N ASP A 159 -10.98 -26.60 -8.37
CA ASP A 159 -10.13 -26.21 -9.50
C ASP A 159 -8.72 -25.87 -9.03
N LEU A 160 -7.82 -26.88 -9.06
CA LEU A 160 -6.44 -26.72 -8.61
C LEU A 160 -5.72 -25.61 -9.38
N GLY A 161 -5.95 -25.51 -10.69
CA GLY A 161 -5.30 -24.51 -11.53
C GLY A 161 -5.67 -23.08 -11.11
N LYS A 162 -6.94 -22.85 -10.73
CA LYS A 162 -7.37 -21.55 -10.17
C LYS A 162 -6.75 -21.25 -8.82
N ILE A 163 -6.63 -22.26 -7.95
CA ILE A 163 -6.01 -22.06 -6.63
C ILE A 163 -4.52 -21.77 -6.79
N GLU A 164 -3.80 -22.58 -7.56
CA GLU A 164 -2.39 -22.36 -7.84
C GLU A 164 -2.16 -20.97 -8.42
N PHE A 165 -2.99 -20.55 -9.38
CA PHE A 165 -2.90 -19.22 -9.94
C PHE A 165 -3.18 -18.11 -8.90
N PHE A 166 -4.18 -18.29 -8.03
CA PHE A 166 -4.43 -17.37 -6.90
C PHE A 166 -3.26 -17.30 -5.92
N ILE A 167 -2.61 -18.43 -5.63
CA ILE A 167 -1.45 -18.49 -4.74
C ILE A 167 -0.26 -17.75 -5.37
N GLU A 168 0.03 -18.00 -6.64
CA GLU A 168 1.16 -17.35 -7.32
C GLU A 168 0.95 -15.84 -7.51
N THR A 169 -0.26 -15.40 -7.83
CA THR A 169 -0.57 -13.95 -7.91
C THR A 169 -0.53 -13.29 -6.53
N SER A 170 -0.98 -13.99 -5.47
CA SER A 170 -0.89 -13.49 -4.10
C SER A 170 0.56 -13.37 -3.63
N LYS A 171 1.42 -14.34 -3.97
CA LYS A 171 2.86 -14.26 -3.69
C LYS A 171 3.50 -13.06 -4.35
N LEU A 172 3.15 -12.76 -5.60
CA LEU A 172 3.64 -11.57 -6.29
C LEU A 172 3.15 -10.30 -5.60
N LEU A 173 1.85 -10.19 -5.33
CA LEU A 173 1.24 -8.98 -4.75
C LEU A 173 1.75 -8.66 -3.33
N LEU A 174 2.15 -9.68 -2.57
CA LEU A 174 2.72 -9.53 -1.22
C LEU A 174 4.21 -9.18 -1.20
N LYS A 175 4.89 -9.14 -2.35
CA LYS A 175 6.27 -8.62 -2.39
C LYS A 175 6.27 -7.10 -2.19
N ASP A 176 7.44 -6.56 -1.89
CA ASP A 176 7.63 -5.12 -1.88
C ASP A 176 7.42 -4.49 -3.27
N ASP A 177 7.15 -3.19 -3.29
CA ASP A 177 6.89 -2.41 -4.49
C ASP A 177 8.00 -2.57 -5.53
N ARG A 178 9.29 -2.61 -5.12
CA ARG A 178 10.40 -2.77 -6.06
C ARG A 178 10.38 -4.14 -6.71
N SER A 179 10.18 -5.18 -5.92
CA SER A 179 10.05 -6.55 -6.44
C SER A 179 8.89 -6.73 -7.43
N ILE A 180 7.77 -6.02 -7.24
CA ILE A 180 6.63 -6.04 -8.18
C ILE A 180 6.96 -5.27 -9.46
N ILE A 181 7.69 -4.17 -9.34
CA ILE A 181 8.19 -3.39 -10.48
C ILE A 181 9.23 -4.19 -11.27
N ASP A 182 10.14 -4.89 -10.59
CA ASP A 182 11.14 -5.76 -11.22
C ASP A 182 10.46 -6.88 -12.02
N HIS A 183 9.40 -7.49 -11.49
CA HIS A 183 8.58 -8.44 -12.24
C HIS A 183 8.04 -7.85 -13.56
N PHE A 184 7.63 -6.57 -13.56
CA PHE A 184 7.20 -5.89 -14.78
C PHE A 184 8.37 -5.68 -15.74
N ILE A 185 9.48 -5.13 -15.25
CA ILE A 185 10.68 -4.84 -16.05
C ILE A 185 11.21 -6.12 -16.71
N ASP A 186 11.33 -7.21 -15.96
CA ASP A 186 11.78 -8.52 -16.43
C ASP A 186 10.86 -9.12 -17.50
N ASN A 187 9.62 -8.62 -17.60
CA ASN A 187 8.61 -9.09 -18.55
C ASN A 187 8.09 -7.98 -19.48
N ALA A 188 8.81 -6.85 -19.63
CA ALA A 188 8.30 -5.67 -20.32
C ALA A 188 7.80 -5.97 -21.74
N ASP A 189 8.58 -6.72 -22.53
CA ASP A 189 8.20 -7.12 -23.91
C ASP A 189 6.88 -7.90 -23.97
N ARG A 190 6.62 -8.74 -22.94
CA ARG A 190 5.38 -9.51 -22.84
C ARG A 190 4.22 -8.64 -22.40
N PHE A 191 4.43 -7.69 -21.49
CA PHE A 191 3.43 -6.69 -21.11
C PHE A 191 3.03 -5.83 -22.31
N ASP A 192 3.99 -5.35 -23.09
CA ASP A 192 3.71 -4.57 -24.31
C ASP A 192 2.98 -5.41 -25.36
N SER A 193 3.33 -6.69 -25.48
CA SER A 193 2.60 -7.61 -26.37
C SER A 193 1.17 -7.85 -25.87
N PHE A 194 0.98 -8.01 -24.57
CA PHE A 194 -0.33 -8.18 -23.98
C PHE A 194 -1.19 -6.92 -24.14
N LEU A 195 -0.61 -5.74 -23.97
CA LEU A 195 -1.27 -4.45 -24.20
C LEU A 195 -1.77 -4.32 -25.64
N ARG A 196 -0.95 -4.69 -26.64
CA ARG A 196 -1.39 -4.68 -28.05
C ARG A 196 -2.59 -5.60 -28.28
N GLU A 197 -2.56 -6.82 -27.72
CA GLU A 197 -3.68 -7.75 -27.82
C GLU A 197 -4.92 -7.24 -27.07
N ALA A 198 -4.75 -6.63 -25.90
CA ALA A 198 -5.85 -6.06 -25.12
C ALA A 198 -6.53 -4.91 -25.88
N LYS A 199 -5.75 -3.97 -26.45
CA LYS A 199 -6.27 -2.89 -27.29
C LYS A 199 -7.04 -3.42 -28.51
N TYR A 200 -6.52 -4.47 -29.17
CA TYR A 200 -7.13 -5.01 -30.40
C TYR A 200 -8.37 -5.88 -30.15
N ARG A 201 -8.36 -6.72 -29.10
CA ARG A 201 -9.36 -7.80 -28.92
C ARG A 201 -10.38 -7.55 -27.84
N ILE A 202 -10.00 -6.82 -26.79
CA ILE A 202 -10.85 -6.58 -25.63
C ILE A 202 -11.58 -5.24 -25.78
N MET A 203 -11.05 -4.31 -26.59
CA MET A 203 -11.42 -2.89 -26.51
C MET A 203 -11.68 -2.18 -27.87
N PRO A 204 -12.42 -2.76 -28.85
CA PRO A 204 -12.89 -1.96 -29.99
C PRO A 204 -13.90 -0.88 -29.54
N GLU A 205 -13.95 0.25 -30.25
CA GLU A 205 -14.84 1.39 -29.96
C GLU A 205 -16.34 1.02 -29.95
N ASP A 206 -16.72 -0.06 -30.63
CA ASP A 206 -18.10 -0.57 -30.76
C ASP A 206 -18.39 -1.77 -29.82
N PHE A 207 -17.82 -1.79 -28.62
CA PHE A 207 -17.97 -2.92 -27.68
C PHE A 207 -19.41 -3.07 -27.17
N ASN A 208 -20.10 -4.13 -27.60
CA ASN A 208 -21.40 -4.53 -27.06
C ASN A 208 -21.22 -5.51 -25.89
N LEU A 209 -21.61 -5.08 -24.68
CA LEU A 209 -21.43 -5.81 -23.41
C LEU A 209 -22.29 -7.09 -23.29
N ASP A 210 -23.28 -7.28 -24.17
CA ASP A 210 -24.24 -8.38 -24.09
C ASP A 210 -23.81 -9.68 -24.78
N GLU A 211 -22.65 -9.71 -25.44
CA GLU A 211 -22.14 -10.90 -26.11
C GLU A 211 -21.01 -11.58 -25.31
N PRO A 212 -21.24 -12.78 -24.73
CA PRO A 212 -20.17 -13.56 -24.12
C PRO A 212 -19.20 -14.04 -25.22
N ARG A 213 -18.05 -13.36 -25.34
CA ARG A 213 -16.93 -13.85 -26.15
C ARG A 213 -16.01 -14.67 -25.28
N GLU A 214 -15.69 -15.88 -25.73
CA GLU A 214 -14.54 -16.60 -25.19
C GLU A 214 -13.31 -15.72 -25.34
N LEU A 215 -12.66 -15.37 -24.21
CA LEU A 215 -11.39 -14.67 -24.24
C LEU A 215 -10.43 -15.54 -25.05
N PRO A 216 -9.85 -15.04 -26.15
CA PRO A 216 -9.02 -15.86 -27.02
C PRO A 216 -7.88 -16.48 -26.21
N TYR A 217 -7.53 -17.75 -26.47
CA TYR A 217 -6.47 -18.51 -25.79
C TYR A 217 -5.19 -17.69 -25.50
N ILE A 218 -4.86 -16.76 -26.39
CA ILE A 218 -3.72 -15.83 -26.25
C ILE A 218 -3.80 -14.92 -25.02
N ILE A 219 -5.00 -14.48 -24.62
CA ILE A 219 -5.23 -13.65 -23.42
C ILE A 219 -4.96 -14.47 -22.16
N GLU A 220 -5.48 -15.70 -22.10
CA GLU A 220 -5.23 -16.60 -20.97
C GLU A 220 -3.76 -17.02 -20.88
N TYR A 221 -3.07 -17.14 -22.02
CA TYR A 221 -1.62 -17.34 -22.06
C TYR A 221 -0.88 -16.18 -21.38
N TYR A 222 -1.15 -14.93 -21.76
CA TYR A 222 -0.50 -13.77 -21.13
C TYR A 222 -0.86 -13.62 -19.65
N LYS A 223 -2.14 -13.81 -19.30
CA LYS A 223 -2.60 -13.78 -17.91
C LYS A 223 -1.82 -14.73 -17.01
N LYS A 224 -1.64 -15.98 -17.45
CA LYS A 224 -0.85 -16.98 -16.71
C LYS A 224 0.63 -16.61 -16.66
N ALA A 225 1.20 -16.21 -17.79
CA ALA A 225 2.63 -15.90 -17.90
C ALA A 225 3.05 -14.65 -17.09
N LEU A 226 2.13 -13.69 -16.94
CA LEU A 226 2.37 -12.39 -16.29
C LEU A 226 1.67 -12.26 -14.93
N LEU A 227 1.07 -13.35 -14.43
CA LEU A 227 0.33 -13.35 -13.17
C LEU A 227 -0.75 -12.25 -13.10
N ILE A 228 -1.51 -12.09 -14.19
CA ILE A 228 -2.61 -11.12 -14.31
C ILE A 228 -3.95 -11.85 -14.21
N THR A 229 -4.73 -11.51 -13.19
CA THR A 229 -6.07 -12.08 -12.98
C THR A 229 -7.13 -11.46 -13.89
N ASN A 230 -7.00 -10.17 -14.19
CA ASN A 230 -7.99 -9.44 -14.98
C ASN A 230 -7.39 -8.31 -15.81
N VAL A 231 -8.03 -8.00 -16.94
CA VAL A 231 -7.74 -6.81 -17.76
C VAL A 231 -9.03 -6.04 -18.03
N SER A 232 -9.08 -4.74 -17.72
CA SER A 232 -10.31 -3.93 -17.87
C SER A 232 -10.06 -2.44 -18.06
N LYS A 233 -11.07 -1.70 -18.56
CA LYS A 233 -11.15 -0.22 -18.47
C LYS A 233 -12.01 0.28 -17.31
N GLU A 234 -12.82 -0.62 -16.78
CA GLU A 234 -13.62 -0.38 -15.59
C GLU A 234 -12.83 -0.80 -14.37
N TYR A 235 -12.73 0.09 -13.40
CA TYR A 235 -12.22 -0.23 -12.08
C TYR A 235 -13.30 -0.02 -11.05
N ASN A 236 -14.27 -0.94 -11.04
CA ASN A 236 -15.46 -0.86 -10.20
C ASN A 236 -15.12 -0.73 -8.70
N ARG A 237 -13.95 -1.22 -8.27
CA ARG A 237 -13.47 -1.11 -6.87
C ARG A 237 -13.03 0.31 -6.48
N ALA A 238 -12.61 1.15 -7.43
CA ALA A 238 -12.32 2.56 -7.20
C ALA A 238 -13.47 3.50 -7.63
N GLY A 239 -14.65 2.94 -7.92
CA GLY A 239 -15.88 3.71 -8.17
C GLY A 239 -15.88 4.57 -9.45
N GLY A 240 -15.13 4.19 -10.48
CA GLY A 240 -15.01 4.98 -11.71
C GLY A 240 -14.82 4.16 -12.98
N ILE A 241 -15.29 4.73 -14.09
CA ILE A 241 -14.96 4.28 -15.45
C ILE A 241 -13.79 5.13 -15.93
N TYR A 242 -12.73 4.48 -16.40
CA TYR A 242 -11.53 5.15 -16.90
C TYR A 242 -11.33 4.77 -18.36
N PRO A 243 -12.04 5.42 -19.31
CA PRO A 243 -12.13 4.96 -20.69
C PRO A 243 -10.79 4.94 -21.45
N ASN A 244 -9.81 5.70 -20.96
CA ASN A 244 -8.47 5.83 -21.53
C ASN A 244 -7.39 5.14 -20.70
N VAL A 245 -7.79 4.37 -19.68
CA VAL A 245 -6.88 3.61 -18.81
C VAL A 245 -7.14 2.13 -19.00
N ILE A 246 -6.08 1.33 -19.10
CA ILE A 246 -6.17 -0.13 -19.13
C ILE A 246 -5.52 -0.67 -17.87
N PHE A 247 -6.29 -1.36 -17.04
CA PHE A 247 -5.82 -2.01 -15.83
C PHE A 247 -5.46 -3.47 -16.11
N PHE A 248 -4.32 -3.90 -15.58
CA PHE A 248 -3.83 -5.28 -15.55
C PHE A 248 -3.68 -5.69 -14.08
N THR A 249 -4.73 -6.28 -13.53
CA THR A 249 -4.79 -6.61 -12.09
C THR A 249 -3.99 -7.87 -11.81
N ILE A 250 -3.03 -7.81 -10.87
CA ILE A 250 -2.34 -9.00 -10.36
C ILE A 250 -3.33 -9.80 -9.51
N GLY A 251 -3.93 -9.15 -8.52
CA GLY A 251 -4.91 -9.76 -7.65
C GLY A 251 -5.33 -8.84 -6.52
N GLY A 252 -5.89 -9.43 -5.47
CA GLY A 252 -6.39 -8.69 -4.32
C GLY A 252 -7.49 -9.44 -3.56
N ILE A 253 -7.80 -8.96 -2.35
CA ILE A 253 -8.91 -9.46 -1.54
C ILE A 253 -9.87 -8.29 -1.31
N LEU A 254 -11.17 -8.52 -1.57
CA LEU A 254 -12.21 -7.49 -1.45
C LEU A 254 -11.86 -6.21 -2.23
N ASP A 255 -11.67 -5.07 -1.57
CA ASP A 255 -11.38 -3.77 -2.19
C ASP A 255 -9.88 -3.49 -2.30
N ASP A 256 -9.04 -4.30 -1.64
CA ASP A 256 -7.59 -4.23 -1.71
C ASP A 256 -7.07 -4.93 -2.95
N THR A 257 -6.39 -4.20 -3.82
CA THR A 257 -5.86 -4.75 -5.06
C THR A 257 -4.55 -4.11 -5.44
N GLY A 258 -3.79 -4.79 -6.29
CA GLY A 258 -2.65 -4.18 -6.96
C GLY A 258 -2.44 -4.75 -8.34
N GLY A 259 -1.73 -3.99 -9.15
CA GLY A 259 -1.44 -4.36 -10.52
C GLY A 259 -0.81 -3.22 -11.28
N TYR A 260 -0.85 -3.33 -12.60
CA TYR A 260 -0.30 -2.34 -13.51
C TYR A 260 -1.44 -1.62 -14.21
N LEU A 261 -1.23 -0.36 -14.56
CA LEU A 261 -2.11 0.35 -15.47
C LEU A 261 -1.31 0.97 -16.60
N TYR A 262 -1.96 1.14 -17.74
CA TYR A 262 -1.41 1.82 -18.89
C TYR A 262 -2.29 3.00 -19.27
N VAL A 263 -1.66 4.16 -19.50
CA VAL A 263 -2.29 5.38 -20.04
C VAL A 263 -1.44 5.95 -21.17
N GLU A 264 -2.10 6.49 -22.18
CA GLU A 264 -1.40 7.20 -23.27
C GLU A 264 -1.11 8.66 -22.90
N ASP A 265 -1.98 9.27 -22.09
CA ASP A 265 -1.90 10.65 -21.66
C ASP A 265 -2.08 10.71 -20.14
N ASN A 266 -1.14 11.33 -19.45
CA ASN A 266 -1.13 11.42 -17.99
C ASN A 266 -2.34 12.17 -17.42
N LYS A 267 -3.05 12.96 -18.22
CA LYS A 267 -4.32 13.58 -17.80
C LYS A 267 -5.40 12.56 -17.47
N ASP A 268 -5.31 11.36 -18.05
CA ASP A 268 -6.26 10.27 -17.85
C ASP A 268 -5.87 9.39 -16.65
N LEU A 269 -4.73 9.67 -16.01
CA LEU A 269 -4.26 8.94 -14.84
C LEU A 269 -5.26 9.12 -13.67
N PRO A 270 -5.68 8.04 -13.00
CA PRO A 270 -6.50 8.16 -11.80
C PRO A 270 -5.78 9.00 -10.74
N LYS A 271 -6.54 9.76 -9.95
CA LYS A 271 -5.97 10.54 -8.85
C LYS A 271 -5.61 9.62 -7.68
N ILE A 272 -4.46 9.87 -7.06
CA ILE A 272 -4.10 9.22 -5.79
C ILE A 272 -5.04 9.75 -4.70
N GLU A 273 -5.73 8.83 -4.03
CA GLU A 273 -6.71 9.12 -2.97
C GLU A 273 -6.58 8.08 -1.86
N LYS A 274 -6.55 8.54 -0.60
CA LYS A 274 -6.37 7.71 0.59
C LYS A 274 -7.40 6.57 0.79
N SER A 275 -8.47 6.51 0.01
CA SER A 275 -9.53 5.48 0.12
C SER A 275 -9.90 4.86 -1.22
N LYS A 276 -9.03 4.97 -2.24
CA LYS A 276 -9.21 4.37 -3.56
C LYS A 276 -7.84 3.94 -4.08
N PHE A 277 -7.25 4.68 -5.02
CA PHE A 277 -5.87 4.47 -5.47
C PHE A 277 -4.92 5.01 -4.42
N ILE A 278 -4.48 4.14 -3.50
CA ILE A 278 -3.63 4.54 -2.38
C ILE A 278 -2.18 4.80 -2.81
N MET A 279 -1.80 4.33 -3.99
CA MET A 279 -0.52 4.58 -4.62
C MET A 279 -0.65 4.38 -6.12
N ILE A 280 -0.03 5.29 -6.88
CA ILE A 280 0.24 5.14 -8.30
C ILE A 280 1.68 5.61 -8.53
N ARG A 281 2.50 4.78 -9.17
CA ARG A 281 3.91 5.06 -9.42
C ARG A 281 4.22 4.82 -10.89
N GLU A 282 4.84 5.80 -11.54
CA GLU A 282 5.30 5.64 -12.91
C GLU A 282 6.43 4.61 -12.98
N ILE A 283 6.32 3.67 -13.92
CA ILE A 283 7.33 2.65 -14.21
C ILE A 283 7.88 2.75 -15.65
N GLY A 284 7.38 3.72 -16.42
CA GLY A 284 7.93 4.15 -17.71
C GLY A 284 7.02 3.85 -18.90
N ASN A 285 7.17 4.63 -19.98
CA ASN A 285 6.47 4.43 -21.26
C ASN A 285 4.92 4.37 -21.15
N GLY A 286 4.33 5.18 -20.27
CA GLY A 286 2.88 5.20 -20.02
C GLY A 286 2.39 4.08 -19.11
N TRP A 287 3.29 3.25 -18.59
CA TRP A 287 2.98 2.24 -17.58
C TRP A 287 3.16 2.78 -16.17
N TYR A 288 2.26 2.33 -15.29
CA TYR A 288 2.26 2.64 -13.87
C TYR A 288 1.99 1.38 -13.07
N PHE A 289 2.54 1.33 -11.86
CA PHE A 289 2.16 0.40 -10.81
C PHE A 289 1.15 1.06 -9.89
N PHE A 290 0.12 0.34 -9.45
CA PHE A 290 -0.89 0.87 -8.53
C PHE A 290 -1.25 -0.11 -7.41
N LYS A 291 -1.72 0.45 -6.29
CA LYS A 291 -2.42 -0.28 -5.23
C LYS A 291 -3.70 0.44 -4.80
N THR A 292 -4.68 -0.31 -4.31
CA THR A 292 -5.93 0.21 -3.74
C THR A 292 -6.24 -0.35 -2.36
N THR A 293 -7.18 0.29 -1.67
CA THR A 293 -7.86 -0.15 -0.45
C THR A 293 -9.28 0.38 -0.42
#